data_AF-A0A108U698-F1
#
_entry.id   AF-A0A108U698-F1
#
_cell.length_a   1.000
_cell.length_b   1.000
_cell.length_c   1.000
_cell.angle_alpha   90.00
_cell.angle_beta   90.00
_cell.angle_gamma   90.00
#
_symmetry.space_group_name_H-M   'P 1'
#
loop_
_entity.id
_entity.type
_entity.pdbx_description
1 polymer ?
#
loop_
_entity_poly.entity_id
_entity_poly.type
_entity_poly.pdbx_seq_one_letter_code
_entity_poly.pdbx_strand_id
1 'polypeptide(L)'
;MSEEPSRPTQWTQWTPARPWADFDAHQALSDAIWDSVSEPEWHYLNPAGGLSIWEARTDGSAIVIEYQADRIVAMQTSGGDAQRHLLNVTAPFGLIAEAHADASARIATTGTRPT
;
A
#
# COMPACT_ATOMS: atom_id res chain seq x y z
N MET A 1 13.04 12.24 -28.47
CA MET A 1 12.54 12.39 -27.09
C MET A 1 12.89 11.09 -26.41
N SER A 2 13.84 11.12 -25.47
CA SER A 2 14.17 9.94 -24.68
C SER A 2 13.03 9.74 -23.69
N GLU A 3 12.29 8.66 -23.81
CA GLU A 3 11.45 8.18 -22.71
C GLU A 3 12.41 7.82 -21.58
N GLU A 4 12.49 8.67 -20.57
CA GLU A 4 13.18 8.32 -19.33
C GLU A 4 12.49 7.06 -18.81
N PRO A 5 13.19 5.94 -18.55
CA PRO A 5 12.55 4.78 -17.97
C PRO A 5 11.98 5.21 -16.62
N SER A 6 10.64 5.29 -16.55
CA SER A 6 9.91 5.55 -15.31
C SER A 6 10.50 4.65 -14.24
N ARG A 7 11.11 5.24 -13.22
CA ARG A 7 11.63 4.44 -12.10
C ARG A 7 10.48 3.57 -11.60
N PRO A 8 10.69 2.26 -11.36
CA PRO A 8 9.63 1.42 -10.83
C PRO A 8 9.09 2.08 -9.56
N THR A 9 7.78 2.26 -9.51
CA THR A 9 7.09 2.79 -8.33
C THR A 9 7.43 1.88 -7.16
N GLN A 10 8.22 2.37 -6.21
CA GLN A 10 8.60 1.60 -5.05
C GLN A 10 7.43 1.55 -4.07
N TRP A 11 6.86 0.37 -3.89
CA TRP A 11 5.81 0.14 -2.92
C TRP A 11 6.40 -0.09 -1.52
N THR A 12 5.82 0.59 -0.54
CA THR A 12 6.12 0.40 0.88
C THR A 12 4.98 -0.37 1.50
N GLN A 13 5.29 -1.51 2.10
CA GLN A 13 4.34 -2.32 2.86
C GLN A 13 4.26 -1.80 4.29
N TRP A 14 3.08 -1.90 4.87
CA TRP A 14 2.83 -1.53 6.26
C TRP A 14 2.41 -2.75 7.05
N THR A 15 3.16 -3.09 8.09
CA THR A 15 2.92 -4.30 8.90
C THR A 15 2.79 -3.96 10.38
N PRO A 16 1.82 -4.55 11.10
CA PRO A 16 1.79 -4.47 12.55
C PRO A 16 2.90 -5.35 13.16
N ALA A 17 3.25 -5.11 14.42
CA ALA A 17 4.21 -5.94 15.15
C ALA A 17 3.76 -7.40 15.35
N ARG A 18 2.46 -7.68 15.15
CA ARG A 18 1.86 -9.02 15.13
C ARG A 18 1.25 -9.26 13.75
N PRO A 19 1.02 -10.52 13.34
CA PRO A 19 0.31 -10.82 12.10
C PRO A 19 -1.04 -10.09 12.04
N TRP A 20 -1.48 -9.70 10.84
CA TRP A 20 -2.77 -9.05 10.62
C TRP A 20 -3.96 -9.85 11.21
N ALA A 21 -3.87 -11.18 11.22
CA ALA A 21 -4.89 -12.05 11.83
C ALA A 21 -5.07 -11.78 13.34
N ASP A 22 -3.99 -11.40 14.03
CA ASP A 22 -3.92 -11.15 15.47
C ASP A 22 -3.93 -9.64 15.80
N PHE A 23 -4.19 -8.77 14.81
CA PHE A 23 -4.21 -7.32 14.98
C PHE A 23 -5.61 -6.84 15.37
N ASP A 24 -5.86 -6.76 16.68
CA ASP A 24 -7.18 -6.44 17.24
C ASP A 24 -7.66 -5.01 16.93
N ALA A 25 -6.74 -4.08 16.66
CA ALA A 25 -7.07 -2.68 16.37
C ALA A 25 -7.44 -2.42 14.89
N HIS A 26 -7.74 -3.46 14.11
CA HIS A 26 -8.03 -3.34 12.67
C HIS A 26 -9.17 -2.36 12.35
N GLN A 27 -10.27 -2.38 13.12
CA GLN A 27 -11.40 -1.48 12.88
C GLN A 27 -11.02 -0.02 13.16
N ALA A 28 -10.41 0.23 14.32
CA ALA A 28 -9.97 1.57 14.69
C ALA A 28 -8.93 2.15 13.72
N LEU A 29 -8.04 1.30 13.17
CA LEU A 29 -7.11 1.70 12.12
C LEU A 29 -7.84 2.06 10.83
N SER A 30 -8.79 1.21 10.39
CA SER A 30 -9.57 1.48 9.19
C SER A 30 -10.34 2.80 9.31
N ASP A 31 -11.01 3.02 10.44
CA ASP A 31 -11.75 4.25 10.72
C ASP A 31 -10.83 5.48 10.72
N ALA A 32 -9.67 5.40 11.39
CA ALA A 32 -8.68 6.48 11.41
C ALA A 32 -8.16 6.84 10.02
N ILE A 33 -7.97 5.84 9.14
CA ILE A 33 -7.60 6.10 7.75
C ILE A 33 -8.76 6.80 7.05
N TRP A 34 -9.96 6.23 7.06
CA TRP A 34 -11.16 6.81 6.43
C TRP A 34 -11.41 8.25 6.83
N ASP A 35 -11.30 8.58 8.12
CA ASP A 35 -11.49 9.94 8.64
C ASP A 35 -10.41 10.92 8.18
N SER A 36 -9.23 10.42 7.79
CA SER A 36 -8.07 11.21 7.42
C SER A 36 -7.91 11.46 5.92
N VAL A 37 -8.59 10.69 5.06
CA VAL A 37 -8.48 10.79 3.59
C VAL A 37 -9.80 11.23 2.97
N SER A 38 -10.00 12.55 2.92
CA SER A 38 -11.21 13.19 2.37
C SER A 38 -10.98 13.83 1.00
N GLU A 39 -12.03 13.88 0.18
CA GLU A 39 -12.08 14.79 -0.97
C GLU A 39 -12.09 16.26 -0.49
N PRO A 40 -11.54 17.22 -1.26
CA PRO A 40 -11.06 17.07 -2.64
C PRO A 40 -9.60 16.59 -2.76
N GLU A 41 -8.87 16.45 -1.66
CA GLU A 41 -7.42 16.18 -1.68
C GLU A 41 -7.09 14.75 -2.12
N TRP A 42 -8.00 13.81 -1.83
CA TRP A 42 -7.89 12.40 -2.15
C TRP A 42 -8.97 11.97 -3.12
N HIS A 43 -8.62 11.12 -4.09
CA HIS A 43 -9.57 10.44 -4.95
C HIS A 43 -9.78 8.99 -4.50
N TYR A 44 -11.02 8.64 -4.15
CA TYR A 44 -11.36 7.29 -3.69
C TYR A 44 -11.77 6.34 -4.81
N LEU A 45 -11.22 5.13 -4.80
CA LEU A 45 -11.50 4.05 -5.74
C LEU A 45 -11.75 2.73 -4.97
N ASN A 46 -12.77 1.99 -5.39
CA ASN A 46 -13.08 0.65 -4.87
C ASN A 46 -13.46 -0.28 -6.04
N PRO A 47 -12.46 -0.85 -6.74
CA PRO A 47 -12.70 -1.64 -7.95
C PRO A 47 -13.24 -3.06 -7.64
N ALA A 48 -13.07 -3.55 -6.41
CA ALA A 48 -13.56 -4.84 -5.95
C ALA A 48 -13.84 -4.77 -4.45
N GLY A 49 -14.94 -5.37 -3.97
CA GLY A 49 -15.48 -5.23 -2.60
C GLY A 49 -14.61 -5.70 -1.42
N GLY A 50 -13.29 -5.81 -1.59
CA GLY A 50 -12.29 -6.01 -0.55
C GLY A 50 -11.02 -5.19 -0.81
N LEU A 51 -11.10 -4.11 -1.60
CA LEU A 51 -9.95 -3.28 -1.96
C LEU A 51 -10.36 -1.81 -1.90
N SER A 52 -9.68 -1.04 -1.06
CA SER A 52 -9.81 0.41 -1.00
C SER A 52 -8.53 1.08 -1.45
N ILE A 53 -8.66 2.04 -2.36
CA ILE A 53 -7.55 2.82 -2.88
C ILE A 53 -7.88 4.30 -2.71
N TRP A 54 -6.95 5.05 -2.14
CA TRP A 54 -6.99 6.51 -2.11
C TRP A 54 -5.78 7.06 -2.83
N GLU A 55 -6.00 7.84 -3.87
CA GLU A 55 -4.95 8.51 -4.64
C GLU A 55 -4.88 9.99 -4.26
N ALA A 56 -3.70 10.44 -3.85
CA ALA A 56 -3.43 11.85 -3.57
C ALA A 56 -3.46 12.63 -4.89
N ARG A 57 -4.32 13.64 -4.99
CA ARG A 57 -4.42 14.44 -6.23
C ARG A 57 -3.21 15.32 -6.49
N THR A 58 -2.39 15.55 -5.47
CA THR A 58 -1.19 16.41 -5.51
C THR A 58 -0.06 15.80 -6.30
N ASP A 59 0.24 14.51 -6.07
CA ASP A 59 1.40 13.82 -6.64
C ASP A 59 1.07 12.44 -7.23
N GLY A 60 -0.20 12.00 -7.19
CA GLY A 60 -0.64 10.70 -7.70
C GLY A 60 -0.19 9.51 -6.85
N SER A 61 0.40 9.74 -5.67
CA SER A 61 0.73 8.66 -4.75
C SER A 61 -0.53 8.04 -4.15
N ALA A 62 -0.49 6.76 -3.82
CA ALA A 62 -1.67 5.99 -3.46
C ALA A 62 -1.49 5.23 -2.15
N ILE A 63 -2.57 5.16 -1.37
CA ILE A 63 -2.78 4.24 -0.25
C ILE A 63 -3.64 3.10 -0.76
N VAL A 64 -3.22 1.86 -0.51
CA VAL A 64 -3.94 0.65 -0.91
C VAL A 64 -4.16 -0.24 0.31
N ILE A 65 -5.40 -0.62 0.55
CA ILE A 65 -5.78 -1.52 1.65
C ILE A 65 -6.60 -2.69 1.10
N GLU A 66 -6.14 -3.90 1.38
CA GLU A 66 -6.85 -5.14 1.10
C GLU A 66 -7.57 -5.63 2.34
N TYR A 67 -8.82 -6.03 2.15
CA TYR A 67 -9.70 -6.53 3.19
C TYR A 67 -10.16 -7.97 2.90
N GLN A 68 -10.26 -8.78 3.94
CA GLN A 68 -10.93 -10.07 3.94
C GLN A 68 -11.91 -10.13 5.11
N ALA A 69 -13.20 -10.29 4.82
CA ALA A 69 -14.27 -10.30 5.84
C ALA A 69 -14.14 -9.14 6.85
N ASP A 70 -14.05 -7.91 6.31
CA ASP A 70 -13.93 -6.65 7.06
C ASP A 70 -12.64 -6.48 7.88
N ARG A 71 -11.66 -7.38 7.72
CA ARG A 71 -10.33 -7.26 8.34
C ARG A 71 -9.28 -6.86 7.32
N ILE A 72 -8.41 -5.95 7.71
CA ILE A 72 -7.22 -5.59 6.93
C ILE A 72 -6.29 -6.80 6.87
N VAL A 73 -5.90 -7.20 5.65
CA VAL A 73 -4.95 -8.31 5.41
C VAL A 73 -3.67 -7.85 4.73
N ALA A 74 -3.70 -6.71 4.05
CA ALA A 74 -2.51 -6.05 3.51
C ALA A 74 -2.73 -4.54 3.41
N MET A 75 -1.64 -3.77 3.56
CA MET A 75 -1.65 -2.33 3.37
C MET A 75 -0.33 -1.87 2.74
N GLN A 76 -0.42 -1.01 1.73
CA GLN A 76 0.72 -0.54 0.96
C GLN A 76 0.58 0.92 0.54
N THR A 77 1.71 1.60 0.31
CA THR A 77 1.76 2.95 -0.28
C THR A 77 2.78 3.06 -1.40
N SER A 78 2.52 3.86 -2.42
CA SER A 78 3.44 4.09 -3.55
C SER A 78 4.46 5.22 -3.33
N GLY A 79 4.68 5.64 -2.08
CA GLY A 79 5.57 6.75 -1.73
C GLY A 79 4.83 8.08 -1.57
N GLY A 80 5.52 9.20 -1.84
CA GLY A 80 4.91 10.52 -1.94
C GLY A 80 4.11 10.97 -0.71
N ASP A 81 3.04 11.70 -0.96
CA ASP A 81 2.09 12.17 0.05
C ASP A 81 1.38 11.01 0.76
N ALA A 82 1.05 9.92 0.06
CA ALA A 82 0.48 8.70 0.64
C ALA A 82 1.34 8.12 1.76
N GLN A 83 2.64 7.97 1.54
CA GLN A 83 3.54 7.45 2.56
C GLN A 83 3.70 8.43 3.72
N ARG A 84 3.84 9.73 3.45
CA ARG A 84 3.94 10.77 4.50
C ARG A 84 2.68 10.81 5.36
N HIS A 85 1.51 10.66 4.73
CA HIS A 85 0.22 10.63 5.41
C HIS A 85 0.09 9.41 6.30
N LEU A 86 0.32 8.20 5.76
CA LEU A 86 0.21 6.97 6.55
C LEU A 86 1.25 6.88 7.68
N LEU A 87 2.43 7.49 7.55
CA LEU A 87 3.38 7.59 8.66
C LEU A 87 2.73 8.20 9.91
N ASN A 88 1.89 9.23 9.75
CA ASN A 88 1.24 9.90 10.87
C ASN A 88 0.02 9.12 11.37
N VAL A 89 -0.83 8.66 10.44
CA VAL A 89 -2.08 7.96 10.79
C VAL A 89 -1.80 6.64 11.50
N THR A 90 -0.76 5.91 11.08
CA THR A 90 -0.47 4.56 11.59
C THR A 90 0.41 4.54 12.83
N ALA A 91 1.05 5.66 13.21
CA ALA A 91 1.95 5.72 14.35
C ALA A 91 1.30 5.26 15.68
N PRO A 92 0.05 5.65 16.02
CA PRO A 92 -0.62 5.18 17.24
C PRO A 92 -0.87 3.67 17.28
N PHE A 93 -0.88 3.02 16.11
CA PHE A 93 -1.17 1.61 15.94
C PHE A 93 0.10 0.75 15.87
N GLY A 94 1.28 1.38 15.87
CA GLY A 94 2.57 0.68 15.89
C GLY A 94 2.90 -0.07 14.61
N LEU A 95 2.37 0.38 13.47
CA LEU A 95 2.74 -0.20 12.17
C LEU A 95 4.12 0.31 11.74
N ILE A 96 4.85 -0.56 11.08
CA ILE A 96 6.17 -0.27 10.52
C ILE A 96 6.10 -0.23 8.99
N ALA A 97 6.83 0.70 8.41
CA ALA A 97 7.00 0.83 6.97
C ALA A 97 8.18 -0.04 6.51
N GLU A 98 7.88 -1.07 5.72
CA GLU A 98 8.87 -1.98 5.14
C GLU A 98 8.95 -1.72 3.64
N ALA A 99 10.13 -1.38 3.14
CA ALA A 99 10.35 -1.23 1.71
C ALA A 99 10.15 -2.59 1.03
N HIS A 100 9.16 -2.72 0.15
CA HIS A 100 8.98 -3.93 -0.63
C HIS A 100 9.95 -3.87 -1.83
N ALA A 101 10.93 -4.77 -1.86
CA ALA A 101 11.70 -4.99 -3.08
C ALA A 101 10.76 -5.66 -4.08
N ASP A 102 10.51 -4.97 -5.20
CA ASP A 102 9.67 -5.44 -6.29
C ASP A 102 9.91 -6.94 -6.58
N ALA A 103 8.85 -7.76 -6.46
CA ALA A 103 8.91 -9.19 -6.71
C ALA A 103 9.10 -9.53 -8.21
N SER A 104 9.43 -8.56 -9.07
CA SER A 104 9.79 -8.78 -10.48
C SER A 104 11.13 -9.50 -10.70
N ALA A 105 11.92 -9.80 -9.66
CA ALA A 105 13.22 -10.47 -9.80
C ALA A 105 13.18 -12.01 -9.96
N ARG A 106 12.01 -12.65 -10.13
CA ARG A 106 11.91 -14.13 -10.16
C ARG A 106 11.54 -14.77 -11.50
N ILE A 107 11.75 -14.09 -12.63
CA ILE A 107 11.62 -14.73 -13.95
C ILE A 107 12.85 -14.48 -14.82
N ALA A 108 14.01 -15.00 -14.40
CA ALA A 108 15.18 -15.07 -15.28
C ALA A 108 16.16 -16.19 -14.89
N THR A 109 15.72 -17.46 -14.87
CA THR A 109 16.61 -18.59 -15.19
C THR A 109 15.81 -19.88 -15.37
N THR A 110 15.18 -20.06 -16.51
CA THR A 110 14.94 -21.40 -17.10
C THR A 110 15.12 -21.28 -18.60
N GLY A 111 16.39 -21.12 -18.99
CA GLY A 111 16.81 -21.08 -20.38
C GLY A 111 18.15 -21.76 -20.54
N THR A 112 18.22 -23.08 -20.35
CA THR A 112 19.22 -23.90 -21.06
C THR A 112 18.71 -25.33 -21.18
N ARG A 113 18.23 -25.68 -22.36
CA ARG A 113 18.11 -27.08 -22.81
C ARG A 113 19.39 -27.40 -23.59
N PRO A 114 20.15 -28.46 -23.24
CA PRO A 114 21.02 -29.14 -24.19
C PRO A 114 20.45 -30.53 -24.48
N THR A 115 19.95 -30.71 -25.70
CA THR A 115 20.45 -31.58 -26.79
C THR A 115 19.91 -32.99 -26.68
#